data_AF-A0A8S1KUY5-F1
#
_entry.id   AF-A0A8S1KUY5-F1
#
_cell.length_a   1.000
_cell.length_b   1.000
_cell.length_c   1.000
_cell.angle_alpha   90.00
_cell.angle_beta   90.00
_cell.angle_gamma   90.00
#
_symmetry.space_group_name_H-M   'P 1'
#
loop_
_entity.id
_entity.type
_entity.pdbx_description
1 polymer ?
#
loop_
_entity_poly.entity_id
_entity_poly.type
_entity_poly.pdbx_seq_one_letter_code
_entity_poly.pdbx_strand_id
1 'polypeptide(L)'
;MSQLISKIFFQKTVLVLRIQGSINSQLVSQISHQLENYNRGSVIALGLIINSKGGCPYQVEVLKKRITNYLNGLPLYTFATEHSLGNAYQLLQLGNKSYAQNTSKIGFTQIYQNKLNFGEFLQDQGINSLQYQSNEIVNHNLCVNSPIKSKSQLEMDYLESYYGFRSKQLSNECWLNRREQLKLRQEQLENNIYIGQEAKELGLVDELGTYEKVLMQQYPKAKLIPINLEGKLREYENWFNLFIKISQSRGFLGLVFLFGVKVIVKWGLIIYVWRQTVKQRKLQKESRQQQQ
;
A
#
# COMPACT_ATOMS: atom_id res chain seq x y z
N MET A 1 -37.80 7.63 13.11
CA MET A 1 -37.13 6.88 12.01
C MET A 1 -36.26 7.75 11.10
N SER A 2 -36.68 8.96 10.72
CA SER A 2 -35.93 9.87 9.82
C SER A 2 -34.48 10.20 10.26
N GLN A 3 -34.23 10.52 11.53
CA GLN A 3 -32.87 10.87 12.02
C GLN A 3 -31.91 9.67 12.11
N LEU A 4 -32.42 8.45 12.28
CA LEU A 4 -31.61 7.23 12.33
C LEU A 4 -31.18 6.82 10.92
N ILE A 5 -32.07 6.95 9.94
CA ILE A 5 -31.80 6.66 8.53
C ILE A 5 -30.83 7.70 7.96
N SER A 6 -30.97 8.99 8.29
CA SER A 6 -30.01 10.01 7.85
C SER A 6 -28.62 9.82 8.46
N LYS A 7 -28.52 9.42 9.74
CA LYS A 7 -27.24 9.04 10.37
C LYS A 7 -26.57 7.84 9.70
N ILE A 8 -27.34 6.88 9.20
CA ILE A 8 -26.81 5.67 8.55
C ILE A 8 -26.34 5.96 7.11
N PHE A 9 -27.03 6.85 6.38
CA PHE A 9 -26.70 7.16 4.98
C PHE A 9 -25.75 8.37 4.78
N PHE A 10 -25.63 9.29 5.76
CA PHE A 10 -24.82 10.52 5.64
C PHE A 10 -23.71 10.64 6.69
N GLN A 11 -23.29 9.55 7.33
CA GLN A 11 -22.16 9.63 8.23
C GLN A 11 -20.90 10.01 7.46
N LYS A 12 -20.25 11.12 7.85
CA LYS A 12 -18.96 11.53 7.30
C LYS A 12 -17.93 10.43 7.53
N THR A 13 -17.11 10.16 6.53
CA THR A 13 -16.12 9.10 6.55
C THR A 13 -14.71 9.64 6.35
N VAL A 14 -13.76 9.06 7.07
CA VAL A 14 -12.33 9.25 6.80
C VAL A 14 -11.82 7.92 6.29
N LEU A 15 -11.32 7.92 5.06
CA LEU A 15 -10.74 6.71 4.48
C LEU A 15 -9.36 6.48 5.07
N VAL A 16 -9.04 5.23 5.37
CA VAL A 16 -7.73 4.84 5.89
C VAL A 16 -7.09 3.88 4.89
N LEU A 17 -6.13 4.37 4.13
CA LEU A 17 -5.39 3.60 3.14
C LEU A 17 -4.06 3.14 3.74
N ARG A 18 -3.75 1.85 3.66
CA ARG A 18 -2.49 1.30 4.16
C ARG A 18 -1.62 0.80 3.00
N ILE A 19 -0.36 1.21 3.00
CA ILE A 19 0.69 0.73 2.11
C ILE A 19 1.66 -0.11 2.94
N GLN A 20 1.81 -1.37 2.56
CA GLN A 20 2.72 -2.32 3.20
C GLN A 20 3.66 -2.90 2.14
N GLY A 21 4.97 -2.83 2.41
CA GLY A 21 5.98 -3.44 1.54
C GLY A 21 6.29 -2.61 0.29
N SER A 22 6.75 -3.28 -0.77
CA SER A 22 7.23 -2.63 -2.00
C SER A 22 6.09 -2.03 -2.83
N ILE A 23 6.25 -0.80 -3.30
CA ILE A 23 5.30 -0.11 -4.19
C ILE A 23 5.56 -0.56 -5.64
N ASN A 24 4.67 -1.39 -6.17
CA ASN A 24 4.72 -1.94 -7.52
C ASN A 24 3.41 -1.69 -8.29
N SER A 25 3.39 -2.01 -9.59
CA SER A 25 2.23 -1.79 -10.46
C SER A 25 0.95 -2.48 -9.95
N GLN A 26 1.10 -3.68 -9.37
CA GLN A 26 -0.02 -4.43 -8.83
C GLN A 26 -0.67 -3.72 -7.64
N LEU A 27 0.14 -3.27 -6.67
CA LEU A 27 -0.35 -2.50 -5.53
C LEU A 27 -1.04 -1.22 -5.99
N VAL A 28 -0.43 -0.48 -6.91
CA VAL A 28 -0.99 0.78 -7.44
C VAL A 28 -2.32 0.54 -8.14
N SER A 29 -2.43 -0.52 -8.95
CA SER A 29 -3.68 -0.90 -9.60
C SER A 29 -4.77 -1.27 -8.58
N GLN A 30 -4.43 -2.05 -7.56
CA GLN A 30 -5.36 -2.42 -6.48
C GLN A 30 -5.87 -1.20 -5.72
N ILE A 31 -4.98 -0.30 -5.31
CA ILE A 31 -5.35 0.94 -4.61
C ILE A 31 -6.24 1.81 -5.51
N SER A 32 -5.85 1.99 -6.77
CA SER A 32 -6.60 2.83 -7.72
C SER A 32 -8.03 2.31 -7.90
N HIS A 33 -8.17 1.01 -8.14
CA HIS A 33 -9.47 0.38 -8.29
C HIS A 33 -10.30 0.47 -6.99
N GLN A 34 -9.69 0.34 -5.81
CA GLN A 34 -10.41 0.51 -4.55
C GLN A 34 -10.90 1.96 -4.38
N LEU A 35 -10.04 2.95 -4.59
CA LEU A 35 -10.42 4.36 -4.49
C LEU A 35 -11.59 4.69 -5.43
N GLU A 36 -11.55 4.23 -6.68
CA GLU A 36 -12.63 4.43 -7.66
C GLU A 36 -13.98 3.83 -7.22
N ASN A 37 -13.97 2.73 -6.45
CA ASN A 37 -15.18 2.09 -5.94
C ASN A 37 -15.76 2.77 -4.69
N TYR A 38 -14.98 3.59 -3.98
CA TYR A 38 -15.48 4.28 -2.78
C TYR A 38 -16.23 5.56 -3.15
N ASN A 39 -17.50 5.65 -2.73
CA ASN A 39 -18.32 6.84 -2.94
C ASN A 39 -17.72 8.05 -2.20
N ARG A 40 -17.16 8.95 -2.99
CA ARG A 40 -16.54 10.20 -2.53
C ARG A 40 -17.48 11.12 -1.77
N GLY A 41 -18.80 11.08 -2.02
CA GLY A 41 -19.75 12.04 -1.44
C GLY A 41 -19.82 12.05 0.09
N SER A 42 -19.42 10.95 0.74
CA SER A 42 -19.35 10.86 2.21
C SER A 42 -17.96 11.12 2.79
N VAL A 43 -16.93 11.16 1.95
CA VAL A 43 -15.52 11.21 2.36
C VAL A 43 -15.13 12.65 2.65
N ILE A 44 -14.54 12.87 3.82
CA ILE A 44 -14.12 14.20 4.27
C ILE A 44 -12.60 14.35 4.43
N ALA A 45 -11.87 13.24 4.50
CA ALA A 45 -10.41 13.20 4.58
C ALA A 45 -9.89 11.78 4.27
N LEU A 46 -8.58 11.67 4.07
CA LEU A 46 -7.88 10.38 3.95
C LEU A 46 -6.65 10.34 4.86
N GLY A 47 -6.50 9.23 5.58
CA GLY A 47 -5.28 8.85 6.28
C GLY A 47 -4.50 7.83 5.48
N LEU A 48 -3.27 8.16 5.07
CA LEU A 48 -2.36 7.28 4.37
C LEU A 48 -1.31 6.73 5.34
N ILE A 49 -1.41 5.44 5.66
CA ILE A 49 -0.50 4.73 6.53
C ILE A 49 0.58 4.06 5.69
N ILE A 50 1.83 4.36 5.97
CA ILE A 50 2.99 3.95 5.19
C ILE A 50 3.87 3.04 6.06
N ASN A 51 4.07 1.82 5.57
CA ASN A 51 5.12 0.92 6.00
C ASN A 51 5.84 0.41 4.74
N SER A 52 6.74 1.23 4.21
CA SER A 52 7.39 0.93 2.93
C SER A 52 8.80 1.51 2.87
N LYS A 53 9.67 0.75 2.20
CA LYS A 53 11.01 1.20 1.81
C LYS A 53 11.04 1.78 0.40
N GLY A 54 9.87 1.99 -0.21
CA GLY A 54 9.72 2.46 -1.58
C GLY A 54 9.39 1.34 -2.54
N GLY A 55 9.90 1.45 -3.76
CA GLY A 55 9.57 0.61 -4.89
C GLY A 55 9.93 1.31 -6.19
N CYS A 56 9.27 0.93 -7.28
CA CYS A 56 9.51 1.56 -8.57
C CYS A 56 9.15 3.07 -8.49
N PRO A 57 10.09 4.00 -8.78
CA PRO A 57 9.83 5.44 -8.68
C PRO A 57 8.61 5.88 -9.49
N TYR A 58 8.47 5.34 -10.70
CA TYR A 58 7.31 5.61 -11.57
C TYR A 58 5.99 5.20 -10.90
N GLN A 59 5.95 4.06 -10.22
CA GLN A 59 4.74 3.58 -9.55
C GLN A 59 4.38 4.46 -8.34
N VAL A 60 5.38 4.98 -7.63
CA VAL A 60 5.15 5.97 -6.56
C VAL A 60 4.51 7.25 -7.11
N GLU A 61 5.03 7.77 -8.23
CA GLU A 61 4.45 8.97 -8.87
C GLU A 61 3.03 8.75 -9.39
N VAL A 62 2.75 7.59 -9.99
CA VAL A 62 1.39 7.23 -10.39
C VAL A 62 0.47 7.17 -9.17
N LEU A 63 0.92 6.57 -8.08
CA LEU A 63 0.14 6.47 -6.84
C LEU A 63 -0.15 7.84 -6.23
N LYS A 64 0.85 8.73 -6.16
CA LYS A 64 0.68 10.13 -5.71
C LYS A 64 -0.43 10.80 -6.51
N LYS A 65 -0.35 10.76 -7.84
CA LYS A 65 -1.37 11.35 -8.73
C LYS A 65 -2.76 10.76 -8.50
N ARG A 66 -2.86 9.44 -8.34
CA ARG A 66 -4.15 8.76 -8.10
C ARG A 66 -4.78 9.19 -6.77
N ILE A 67 -3.99 9.28 -5.71
CA ILE A 67 -4.45 9.74 -4.39
C ILE A 67 -4.88 11.21 -4.47
N THR A 68 -4.04 12.09 -5.02
CA THR A 68 -4.35 13.52 -5.14
C THR A 68 -5.62 13.77 -5.96
N ASN A 69 -5.78 13.09 -7.10
CA ASN A 69 -6.97 13.23 -7.94
C ASN A 69 -8.23 12.72 -7.22
N TYR A 70 -8.13 11.58 -6.51
CA TYR A 70 -9.24 11.05 -5.73
C TYR A 70 -9.67 12.02 -4.62
N LEU A 71 -8.72 12.68 -3.98
CA LEU A 71 -9.01 13.64 -2.92
C LEU A 71 -9.56 14.96 -3.45
N ASN A 72 -9.07 15.45 -4.60
CA ASN A 72 -9.38 16.75 -5.19
C ASN A 72 -9.76 17.82 -4.15
N GLY A 73 -8.76 18.22 -3.37
CA GLY A 73 -8.85 19.23 -2.32
C GLY A 73 -9.17 18.71 -0.92
N LEU A 74 -9.61 17.46 -0.74
CA LEU A 74 -9.84 16.90 0.59
C LEU A 74 -8.52 16.71 1.36
N PRO A 75 -8.51 16.93 2.69
CA PRO A 75 -7.33 16.75 3.53
C PRO A 75 -6.74 15.34 3.46
N LEU A 76 -5.43 15.27 3.33
CA LEU A 76 -4.59 14.08 3.42
C LEU A 76 -3.71 14.16 4.66
N TYR A 77 -3.75 13.12 5.49
CA TYR A 77 -2.83 12.94 6.62
C TYR A 77 -1.99 11.70 6.35
N THR A 78 -0.68 11.79 6.53
CA THR A 78 0.25 10.70 6.22
C THR A 78 0.95 10.23 7.48
N PHE A 79 1.13 8.92 7.61
CA PHE A 79 1.64 8.29 8.83
C PHE A 79 2.71 7.27 8.49
N ALA A 80 3.96 7.52 8.86
CA ALA A 80 5.00 6.51 8.86
C ALA A 80 4.87 5.62 10.10
N THR A 81 4.83 4.31 9.90
CA THR A 81 4.70 3.33 11.00
C THR A 81 6.04 2.71 11.37
N GLU A 82 6.55 1.77 10.57
CA GLU A 82 7.89 1.22 10.76
C GLU A 82 8.90 1.87 9.82
N HIS A 83 8.52 2.01 8.55
CA HIS A 83 9.39 2.49 7.49
C HIS A 83 8.69 3.49 6.57
N SER A 84 9.37 4.58 6.27
CA SER A 84 9.09 5.44 5.13
C SER A 84 10.43 5.87 4.53
N LEU A 85 11.04 4.98 3.74
CA LEU A 85 12.37 5.15 3.18
C LEU A 85 12.36 5.28 1.67
N GLY A 86 13.37 5.95 1.12
CA GLY A 86 13.55 6.12 -0.31
C GLY A 86 12.31 6.75 -0.95
N ASN A 87 11.82 6.15 -2.04
CA ASN A 87 10.66 6.70 -2.76
C ASN A 87 9.37 6.70 -1.90
N ALA A 88 9.25 5.88 -0.85
CA ALA A 88 8.07 5.92 0.01
C ALA A 88 7.98 7.23 0.82
N TYR A 89 9.09 7.91 1.08
CA TYR A 89 9.10 9.19 1.78
C TYR A 89 8.36 10.29 1.00
N GLN A 90 8.33 10.21 -0.34
CA GLN A 90 7.53 11.11 -1.17
C GLN A 90 6.03 11.01 -0.89
N LEU A 91 5.55 9.83 -0.48
CA LEU A 91 4.15 9.65 -0.06
C LEU A 91 3.91 10.25 1.32
N LEU A 92 4.90 10.20 2.21
CA LEU A 92 4.80 10.84 3.52
C LEU A 92 4.69 12.36 3.36
N GLN A 93 5.46 12.95 2.45
CA GLN A 93 5.39 14.38 2.14
C GLN A 93 4.11 14.83 1.44
N LEU A 94 3.33 13.92 0.86
CA LEU A 94 2.09 14.26 0.16
C LEU A 94 1.00 14.78 1.13
N GLY A 95 1.10 14.45 2.42
CA GLY A 95 0.11 14.83 3.41
C GLY A 95 0.14 16.32 3.70
N ASN A 96 -1.05 16.90 3.92
CA ASN A 96 -1.19 18.23 4.52
C ASN A 96 -0.53 18.29 5.90
N LYS A 97 -0.51 17.15 6.61
CA LYS A 97 0.28 16.95 7.82
C LYS A 97 0.79 15.52 7.90
N SER A 98 2.07 15.38 8.16
CA SER A 98 2.83 14.14 8.21
C SER A 98 3.17 13.76 9.66
N TYR A 99 3.07 12.47 9.95
CA TYR A 99 3.30 11.92 11.27
C TYR A 99 4.25 10.73 11.20
N ALA A 100 5.03 10.53 12.25
CA ALA A 100 5.81 9.31 12.46
C ALA A 100 5.54 8.69 13.84
N GLN A 101 5.85 7.41 14.00
CA GLN A 101 6.04 6.82 15.33
C GLN A 101 7.43 7.18 15.84
N ASN A 102 7.62 7.19 17.16
CA ASN A 102 8.91 7.48 17.77
C ASN A 102 10.05 6.62 17.21
N THR A 103 9.77 5.35 16.89
CA THR A 103 10.74 4.37 16.39
C THR A 103 10.70 4.15 14.88
N SER A 104 9.87 4.91 14.13
CA SER A 104 9.84 4.80 12.67
C SER A 104 11.21 5.14 12.07
N LYS A 105 11.55 4.51 10.96
CA LYS A 105 12.74 4.85 10.16
C LYS A 105 12.31 5.72 8.97
N ILE A 106 12.81 6.96 8.95
CA ILE A 106 12.50 7.98 7.95
C ILE A 106 13.80 8.37 7.25
N GLY A 107 13.81 8.46 5.93
CA GLY A 107 15.04 8.82 5.24
C GLY A 107 15.03 8.54 3.75
N PHE A 108 16.16 8.84 3.13
CA PHE A 108 16.33 8.90 1.68
C PHE A 108 17.07 7.70 1.10
N THR A 109 17.53 6.80 1.98
CA THR A 109 18.22 5.57 1.60
C THR A 109 17.31 4.67 0.77
N GLN A 110 17.76 4.35 -0.44
CA GLN A 110 17.13 3.34 -1.29
C GLN A 110 17.54 1.95 -0.78
N ILE A 111 16.56 1.07 -0.56
CA ILE A 111 16.82 -0.33 -0.19
C ILE A 111 16.48 -1.20 -1.40
N TYR A 112 17.47 -1.94 -1.88
CA TYR A 112 17.30 -2.81 -3.04
C TYR A 112 16.57 -4.09 -2.70
N GLN A 113 15.96 -4.66 -3.73
CA GLN A 113 15.43 -6.02 -3.69
C GLN A 113 16.60 -6.98 -3.45
N ASN A 114 16.47 -7.83 -2.44
CA ASN A 114 17.34 -8.98 -2.28
C ASN A 114 17.13 -9.88 -3.49
N LYS A 115 18.13 -9.98 -4.36
CA LYS A 115 18.13 -10.95 -5.47
C LYS A 115 18.91 -12.17 -5.03
N LEU A 116 18.30 -13.34 -5.20
CA LEU A 116 19.03 -14.60 -5.14
C LEU A 116 19.83 -14.73 -6.44
N ASN A 117 21.05 -15.23 -6.35
CA ASN A 117 21.88 -15.55 -7.50
C ASN A 117 22.18 -17.05 -7.44
N PHE A 118 21.83 -17.77 -8.51
CA PHE A 118 22.05 -19.22 -8.61
C PHE A 118 23.16 -19.58 -9.60
N GLY A 119 23.92 -18.61 -10.11
CA GLY A 119 24.91 -18.83 -11.16
C GLY A 119 26.00 -19.84 -10.78
N GLU A 120 26.53 -19.77 -9.56
CA GLU A 120 27.51 -20.74 -9.05
C GLU A 120 26.89 -22.14 -8.92
N PHE A 121 25.69 -22.23 -8.35
CA PHE A 121 24.96 -23.50 -8.23
C PHE A 121 24.67 -24.15 -9.59
N LEU A 122 24.21 -23.37 -10.58
CA LEU A 122 23.95 -23.87 -11.93
C LEU A 122 25.23 -24.37 -12.60
N GLN A 123 26.35 -23.66 -12.42
CA GLN A 123 27.66 -24.05 -12.94
C GLN A 123 28.13 -25.37 -12.33
N ASP A 124 28.00 -25.54 -11.01
CA ASP A 124 28.35 -26.78 -10.31
C ASP A 124 27.49 -27.97 -10.76
N GLN A 125 26.25 -27.72 -11.19
CA GLN A 125 25.35 -28.73 -11.77
C GLN A 125 25.59 -28.96 -13.27
N GLY A 126 26.61 -28.34 -13.88
CA GLY A 126 26.92 -28.45 -15.30
C GLY A 126 25.92 -27.74 -16.23
N ILE A 127 25.07 -26.87 -15.68
CA ILE A 127 24.08 -26.09 -16.43
C ILE A 127 24.71 -24.73 -16.78
N ASN A 128 25.08 -24.56 -18.05
CA ASN A 128 25.65 -23.31 -18.55
C ASN A 128 24.57 -22.44 -19.21
N SER A 129 24.51 -21.17 -18.82
CA SER A 129 23.65 -20.16 -19.46
C SER A 129 24.49 -19.33 -20.44
N LEU A 130 24.21 -19.44 -21.74
CA LEU A 130 24.80 -18.55 -22.76
C LEU A 130 23.94 -17.30 -22.90
N GLN A 131 24.57 -16.13 -22.89
CA GLN A 131 23.87 -14.87 -23.03
C GLN A 131 24.63 -13.92 -23.95
N TYR A 132 23.91 -13.37 -24.93
CA TYR A 132 24.42 -12.35 -25.84
C TYR A 132 23.65 -11.06 -25.58
N GLN A 133 24.36 -9.97 -25.31
CA GLN A 133 23.76 -8.66 -25.06
C GLN A 133 24.49 -7.57 -25.83
N SER A 134 23.78 -6.48 -26.13
CA SER A 134 24.33 -5.30 -26.77
C SER A 134 25.07 -4.36 -25.80
N ASN A 135 24.90 -4.54 -24.49
CA ASN A 135 25.54 -3.71 -23.46
C ASN A 135 25.89 -4.56 -22.24
N GLU A 136 27.15 -4.51 -21.83
CA GLU A 136 27.68 -5.27 -20.69
C GLU A 136 27.01 -4.89 -19.35
N ILE A 137 26.56 -3.65 -19.18
CA ILE A 137 25.93 -3.15 -17.94
C ILE A 137 24.52 -3.74 -17.72
N VAL A 138 23.86 -4.21 -18.80
CA VAL A 138 22.48 -4.73 -18.74
C VAL A 138 22.41 -6.13 -18.12
N ASN A 139 23.55 -6.76 -17.85
CA ASN A 139 23.68 -8.17 -17.46
C ASN A 139 22.81 -8.60 -16.28
N HIS A 140 22.73 -7.83 -15.17
CA HIS A 140 22.23 -8.41 -13.91
C HIS A 140 21.03 -7.74 -13.25
N ASN A 141 20.55 -6.61 -13.79
CA ASN A 141 19.26 -6.12 -13.31
C ASN A 141 18.08 -7.00 -13.74
N LEU A 142 18.31 -7.89 -14.71
CA LEU A 142 17.29 -8.75 -15.30
C LEU A 142 17.59 -10.26 -15.20
N CYS A 143 18.82 -10.68 -14.84
CA CYS A 143 19.23 -12.09 -14.93
C CYS A 143 19.66 -12.67 -13.57
N VAL A 144 19.01 -13.78 -13.19
CA VAL A 144 19.17 -14.52 -11.93
C VAL A 144 20.26 -15.61 -12.03
N ASN A 145 20.77 -15.85 -13.24
CA ASN A 145 21.48 -17.09 -13.60
C ASN A 145 22.97 -16.90 -13.89
N SER A 146 23.54 -15.69 -13.77
CA SER A 146 24.96 -15.47 -14.07
C SER A 146 25.82 -15.45 -12.79
N PRO A 147 27.01 -16.09 -12.78
CA PRO A 147 27.82 -16.32 -11.58
C PRO A 147 28.15 -15.03 -10.83
N ILE A 148 28.28 -15.09 -9.49
CA ILE A 148 28.58 -13.91 -8.65
C ILE A 148 29.91 -13.25 -9.05
N LYS A 149 30.88 -14.06 -9.52
CA LYS A 149 32.19 -13.61 -10.01
C LYS A 149 32.13 -12.81 -11.32
N SER A 150 30.98 -12.72 -12.00
CA SER A 150 30.84 -11.91 -13.22
C SER A 150 30.45 -10.46 -12.95
N LYS A 151 30.33 -10.02 -11.69
CA LYS A 151 30.13 -8.59 -11.40
C LYS A 151 31.39 -7.83 -11.81
N SER A 152 31.34 -7.15 -12.95
CA SER A 152 32.38 -6.21 -13.31
C SER A 152 32.34 -5.03 -12.33
N GLN A 153 33.50 -4.48 -11.96
CA GLN A 153 33.59 -3.26 -11.16
C GLN A 153 32.74 -2.13 -11.77
N LEU A 154 32.71 -2.06 -13.11
CA LEU A 154 31.90 -1.13 -13.89
C LEU A 154 30.39 -1.20 -13.59
N GLU A 155 29.85 -2.39 -13.36
CA GLU A 155 28.43 -2.55 -13.01
C GLU A 155 28.13 -2.06 -11.59
N MET A 156 29.02 -2.36 -10.64
CA MET A 156 28.87 -1.89 -9.27
C MET A 156 28.94 -0.37 -9.21
N ASP A 157 29.89 0.22 -9.94
CA ASP A 157 30.04 1.68 -10.07
C ASP A 157 28.80 2.30 -10.74
N TYR A 158 28.24 1.65 -11.77
CA TYR A 158 27.00 2.12 -12.42
C TYR A 158 25.81 2.09 -11.46
N LEU A 159 25.62 1.00 -10.71
CA LEU A 159 24.51 0.88 -9.75
C LEU A 159 24.66 1.90 -8.62
N GLU A 160 25.86 2.01 -8.05
CA GLU A 160 26.16 3.01 -7.01
C GLU A 160 25.90 4.43 -7.51
N SER A 161 26.34 4.76 -8.73
CA SER A 161 26.08 6.06 -9.35
C SER A 161 24.59 6.29 -9.60
N TYR A 162 23.89 5.33 -10.23
CA TYR A 162 22.46 5.44 -10.53
C TYR A 162 21.64 5.67 -9.27
N TYR A 163 21.93 4.91 -8.21
CA TYR A 163 21.15 5.01 -6.99
C TYR A 163 21.58 6.16 -6.09
N GLY A 164 22.87 6.50 -6.04
CA GLY A 164 23.35 7.73 -5.40
C GLY A 164 22.68 8.94 -6.01
N PHE A 165 22.56 8.98 -7.35
CA PHE A 165 21.81 10.00 -8.05
C PHE A 165 20.33 10.04 -7.62
N ARG A 166 19.67 8.88 -7.49
CA ARG A 166 18.26 8.83 -7.02
C ARG A 166 18.08 9.29 -5.59
N SER A 167 18.94 8.86 -4.67
CA SER A 167 18.91 9.32 -3.27
C SER A 167 19.11 10.85 -3.21
N LYS A 168 20.01 11.39 -4.03
CA LYS A 168 20.25 12.83 -4.17
C LYS A 168 19.05 13.60 -4.75
N GLN A 169 18.34 13.02 -5.72
CA GLN A 169 17.12 13.64 -6.23
C GLN A 169 16.05 13.74 -5.12
N LEU A 170 15.86 12.69 -4.33
CA LEU A 170 14.89 12.70 -3.23
C LEU A 170 15.27 13.67 -2.11
N SER A 171 16.55 13.73 -1.74
CA SER A 171 17.01 14.70 -0.73
C SER A 171 16.78 16.13 -1.21
N ASN A 172 17.05 16.42 -2.48
CA ASN A 172 16.79 17.73 -3.08
C ASN A 172 15.30 18.06 -3.09
N GLU A 173 14.44 17.12 -3.47
CA GLU A 173 12.97 17.31 -3.41
C GLU A 173 12.51 17.63 -1.99
N CYS A 174 13.03 16.91 -0.98
CA CYS A 174 12.71 17.22 0.41
C CYS A 174 13.21 18.59 0.85
N TRP A 175 14.44 18.93 0.47
CA TRP A 175 15.02 20.23 0.78
C TRP A 175 14.14 21.36 0.25
N LEU A 176 13.64 21.23 -0.98
CA LEU A 176 12.74 22.21 -1.59
C LEU A 176 11.37 22.23 -0.90
N ASN A 177 10.79 21.07 -0.62
CA ASN A 177 9.43 20.97 -0.06
C ASN A 177 9.34 21.37 1.42
N ARG A 178 10.43 21.21 2.18
CA ARG A 178 10.44 21.37 3.65
C ARG A 178 11.47 22.38 4.16
N ARG A 179 11.98 23.25 3.27
CA ARG A 179 13.11 24.14 3.56
C ARG A 179 12.99 24.93 4.86
N GLU A 180 11.79 25.44 5.13
CA GLU A 180 11.51 26.28 6.29
C GLU A 180 11.42 25.49 7.59
N GLN A 181 11.10 24.19 7.52
CA GLN A 181 10.96 23.32 8.69
C GLN A 181 12.26 22.57 9.02
N LEU A 182 13.16 22.39 8.04
CA LEU A 182 14.37 21.61 8.19
C LEU A 182 15.39 22.29 9.10
N LYS A 183 15.93 21.54 10.06
CA LYS A 183 16.98 21.99 11.01
C LYS A 183 18.33 21.33 10.79
N LEU A 184 18.60 20.96 9.55
CA LEU A 184 19.82 20.29 9.11
C LEU A 184 20.27 20.89 7.78
N ARG A 185 21.51 20.62 7.39
CA ARG A 185 22.05 21.02 6.09
C ARG A 185 21.70 19.99 5.02
N GLN A 186 21.61 20.44 3.77
CA GLN A 186 21.21 19.59 2.65
C GLN A 186 22.07 18.31 2.52
N GLU A 187 23.38 18.37 2.82
CA GLU A 187 24.25 17.20 2.75
C GLU A 187 23.88 16.11 3.77
N GLN A 188 23.25 16.50 4.88
CA GLN A 188 22.81 15.56 5.90
C GLN A 188 21.56 14.77 5.47
N LEU A 189 20.82 15.22 4.44
CA LEU A 189 19.70 14.43 3.91
C LEU A 189 20.19 13.22 3.09
N GLU A 190 21.35 13.32 2.46
CA GLU A 190 21.82 12.29 1.54
C GLU A 190 22.17 11.00 2.30
N ASN A 191 21.56 9.88 1.89
CA ASN A 191 21.80 8.51 2.37
C ASN A 191 21.60 8.23 3.87
N ASN A 192 21.04 9.16 4.64
CA ASN A 192 20.80 8.99 6.07
C ASN A 192 19.39 8.45 6.38
N ILE A 193 19.32 7.72 7.49
CA ILE A 193 18.09 7.25 8.12
C ILE A 193 18.00 7.87 9.50
N TYR A 194 16.86 8.47 9.78
CA TYR A 194 16.52 9.13 11.02
C TYR A 194 15.43 8.36 11.75
N ILE A 195 15.56 8.28 13.06
CA ILE A 195 14.52 7.69 13.91
C ILE A 195 13.38 8.71 14.05
N GLY A 196 12.12 8.29 14.14
CA GLY A 196 10.96 9.19 14.03
C GLY A 196 10.97 10.37 14.99
N GLN A 197 11.45 10.19 16.23
CA GLN A 197 11.66 11.29 17.18
C GLN A 197 12.62 12.35 16.61
N GLU A 198 13.79 11.91 16.16
CA GLU A 198 14.82 12.74 15.54
C GLU A 198 14.29 13.38 14.24
N ALA A 199 13.57 12.62 13.42
CA ALA A 199 12.95 13.09 12.19
C ALA A 199 11.97 14.24 12.45
N LYS A 200 11.22 14.23 13.55
CA LYS A 200 10.39 15.38 13.96
C LYS A 200 11.27 16.57 14.34
N GLU A 201 12.27 16.36 15.19
CA GLU A 201 13.14 17.44 15.69
C GLU A 201 13.86 18.17 14.55
N LEU A 202 14.28 17.40 13.55
CA LEU A 202 14.95 17.80 12.32
C LEU A 202 14.01 18.35 11.24
N GLY A 203 12.69 18.25 11.43
CA GLY A 203 11.68 18.77 10.51
C GLY A 203 11.41 17.89 9.28
N LEU A 204 11.81 16.61 9.29
CA LEU A 204 11.50 15.64 8.23
C LEU A 204 10.05 15.14 8.27
N VAL A 205 9.40 15.23 9.43
CA VAL A 205 7.95 15.04 9.63
C VAL A 205 7.41 16.18 10.48
N ASP A 206 6.10 16.39 10.46
CA ASP A 206 5.50 17.50 11.20
C ASP A 206 5.31 17.15 12.68
N GLU A 207 4.81 15.94 12.97
CA GLU A 207 4.49 15.52 14.33
C GLU A 207 4.72 14.04 14.58
N LEU A 208 4.62 13.64 15.85
CA LEU A 208 4.60 12.24 16.27
C LEU A 208 3.17 11.81 16.56
N GLY A 209 2.79 10.60 16.14
CA GLY A 209 1.45 10.09 16.45
C GLY A 209 1.02 8.86 15.66
N THR A 210 0.06 8.13 16.24
CA THR A 210 -0.64 7.03 15.57
C THR A 210 -1.82 7.58 14.76
N TYR A 211 -2.15 6.92 13.64
CA TYR A 211 -3.24 7.38 12.79
C TYR A 211 -4.59 7.33 13.51
N GLU A 212 -4.81 6.34 14.37
CA GLU A 212 -6.04 6.20 15.14
C GLU A 212 -6.25 7.42 16.03
N LYS A 213 -5.23 7.76 16.83
CA LYS A 213 -5.32 8.88 17.77
C LYS A 213 -5.52 10.20 17.02
N VAL A 214 -4.71 10.46 16.01
CA VAL A 214 -4.75 11.71 15.26
C VAL A 214 -6.08 11.87 14.52
N LEU A 215 -6.52 10.85 13.78
CA LEU A 215 -7.74 10.95 12.97
C LEU A 215 -9.00 10.96 13.86
N MET A 216 -9.02 10.25 14.99
CA MET A 216 -10.14 10.32 15.93
C MET A 216 -10.21 11.67 16.65
N GLN A 217 -9.07 12.28 16.98
CA GLN A 217 -9.03 13.62 17.56
C GLN A 217 -9.46 14.69 16.55
N GLN A 218 -8.99 14.59 15.30
CA GLN A 218 -9.32 15.54 14.24
C GLN A 218 -10.77 15.39 13.76
N TYR A 219 -11.29 14.16 13.73
CA TYR A 219 -12.61 13.83 13.19
C TYR A 219 -13.44 12.95 14.14
N PRO A 220 -13.79 13.44 15.34
CA PRO A 220 -14.41 12.61 16.41
C PRO A 220 -15.80 12.07 16.05
N LYS A 221 -16.49 12.68 15.08
CA LYS A 221 -17.82 12.27 14.62
C LYS A 221 -17.77 11.43 13.34
N ALA A 222 -16.61 11.30 12.71
CA ALA A 222 -16.47 10.57 11.45
C ALA A 222 -16.14 9.10 11.70
N LYS A 223 -16.58 8.25 10.79
CA LYS A 223 -16.23 6.83 10.81
C LYS A 223 -14.91 6.63 10.05
N LEU A 224 -13.93 6.01 10.69
CA LEU A 224 -12.71 5.57 10.01
C LEU A 224 -13.04 4.30 9.21
N ILE A 225 -12.83 4.33 7.89
CA ILE A 225 -13.09 3.18 7.00
C ILE A 225 -11.76 2.72 6.41
N PRO A 226 -11.24 1.56 6.82
CA PRO A 226 -10.04 1.01 6.21
C PRO A 226 -10.33 0.56 4.77
N ILE A 227 -9.52 1.03 3.83
CA ILE A 227 -9.52 0.51 2.46
C ILE A 227 -8.80 -0.84 2.52
N ASN A 228 -9.60 -1.91 2.57
CA ASN A 228 -9.07 -3.25 2.65
C ASN A 228 -8.55 -3.68 1.27
N LEU A 229 -7.23 -3.72 1.09
CA LEU A 229 -6.59 -4.22 -0.13
C LEU A 229 -6.88 -5.71 -0.34
N GLU A 230 -7.21 -6.41 0.74
CA GLU A 230 -7.82 -7.73 0.71
C GLU A 230 -9.31 -7.65 1.06
N GLY A 231 -10.16 -7.82 0.05
CA GLY A 231 -11.42 -8.54 0.25
C GLY A 231 -12.71 -7.74 0.13
N LYS A 232 -13.21 -7.62 -1.11
CA LYS A 232 -14.66 -7.65 -1.38
C LYS A 232 -15.34 -8.85 -0.68
N LEU A 233 -14.61 -9.94 -0.47
CA LEU A 233 -15.11 -11.17 0.19
C LEU A 233 -15.67 -10.90 1.60
N ARG A 234 -15.08 -9.99 2.38
CA ARG A 234 -15.50 -9.73 3.77
C ARG A 234 -16.77 -8.87 3.86
N GLU A 235 -16.98 -7.95 2.92
CA GLU A 235 -18.23 -7.19 2.80
C GLU A 235 -19.38 -8.08 2.33
N TYR A 236 -19.14 -8.99 1.37
CA TYR A 236 -20.13 -9.99 0.98
C TYR A 236 -20.45 -10.96 2.12
N GLU A 237 -19.47 -11.39 2.92
CA GLU A 237 -19.73 -12.19 4.13
C GLU A 237 -20.58 -11.43 5.15
N ASN A 238 -20.36 -10.13 5.34
CA ASN A 238 -21.18 -9.32 6.25
C ASN A 238 -22.63 -9.15 5.75
N TRP A 239 -22.81 -8.85 4.45
CA TRP A 239 -24.13 -8.83 3.80
C TRP A 239 -24.82 -10.19 3.86
N PHE A 240 -24.04 -11.26 3.70
CA PHE A 240 -24.53 -12.63 3.76
C PHE A 240 -24.96 -13.04 5.17
N ASN A 241 -24.17 -12.69 6.19
CA ASN A 241 -24.52 -12.92 7.59
C ASN A 241 -25.78 -12.12 7.98
N LEU A 242 -25.92 -10.89 7.47
CA LEU A 242 -27.14 -10.11 7.62
C LEU A 242 -28.34 -10.80 6.93
N PHE A 243 -28.16 -11.30 5.71
CA PHE A 243 -29.18 -12.05 4.99
C PHE A 243 -29.60 -13.34 5.72
N ILE A 244 -28.66 -14.13 6.25
CA ILE A 244 -28.97 -15.32 7.06
C ILE A 244 -29.78 -14.95 8.29
N LYS A 245 -29.39 -13.86 8.96
CA LYS A 245 -30.09 -13.39 10.17
C LYS A 245 -31.52 -12.95 9.84
N ILE A 246 -31.71 -12.31 8.69
CA ILE A 246 -33.03 -11.96 8.15
C ILE A 246 -33.81 -13.21 7.74
N SER A 247 -33.16 -14.22 7.13
CA SER A 247 -33.83 -15.44 6.67
C SER A 247 -34.30 -16.34 7.81
N GLN A 248 -33.67 -16.25 8.98
CA GLN A 248 -34.09 -16.92 10.20
C GLN A 248 -35.16 -16.15 10.99
N SER A 249 -35.48 -14.92 10.59
CA SER A 249 -36.54 -14.13 11.23
C SER A 249 -37.92 -14.56 10.74
N ARG A 250 -38.94 -14.45 11.62
CA ARG A 250 -40.34 -14.79 11.31
C ARG A 250 -40.92 -14.01 10.12
N GLY A 251 -40.31 -12.88 9.73
CA GLY A 251 -40.73 -12.07 8.58
C GLY A 251 -40.21 -12.55 7.22
N PHE A 252 -39.27 -13.50 7.17
CA PHE A 252 -38.73 -14.01 5.90
C PHE A 252 -39.77 -14.77 5.06
N LEU A 253 -40.72 -15.44 5.71
CA LEU A 253 -41.85 -16.08 5.01
C LEU A 253 -42.67 -15.06 4.20
N GLY A 254 -42.80 -13.81 4.69
CA GLY A 254 -43.47 -12.74 3.95
C GLY A 254 -42.69 -12.27 2.72
N LEU A 255 -41.36 -12.23 2.81
CA LEU A 255 -40.47 -11.93 1.67
C LEU A 255 -40.50 -13.05 0.62
N VAL A 256 -40.58 -14.31 1.05
CA VAL A 256 -40.76 -15.48 0.16
C VAL A 256 -42.09 -15.39 -0.59
N PHE A 257 -43.15 -14.92 0.07
CA PHE A 257 -44.46 -14.69 -0.54
C PHE A 257 -44.43 -13.54 -1.56
N LEU A 258 -43.67 -12.46 -1.28
CA LEU A 258 -43.55 -11.28 -2.16
C LEU A 258 -42.69 -11.51 -3.41
N PHE A 259 -41.57 -12.24 -3.28
CA PHE A 259 -40.60 -12.39 -4.38
C PHE A 259 -40.67 -13.75 -5.11
N GLY A 260 -41.43 -14.70 -4.57
CA GLY A 260 -41.67 -16.01 -5.17
C GLY A 260 -40.49 -16.98 -5.03
N VAL A 261 -40.83 -18.26 -4.90
CA VAL A 261 -39.88 -19.38 -4.66
C VAL A 261 -38.78 -19.45 -5.72
N LYS A 262 -39.08 -19.12 -6.99
CA LYS A 262 -38.11 -19.15 -8.10
C LYS A 262 -36.92 -18.19 -7.91
N VAL A 263 -37.15 -17.02 -7.33
CA VAL A 263 -36.08 -16.03 -7.09
C VAL A 263 -35.15 -16.55 -5.99
N ILE A 264 -35.71 -17.13 -4.93
CA ILE A 264 -34.94 -17.68 -3.81
C ILE A 264 -34.10 -18.88 -4.24
N VAL A 265 -34.65 -19.79 -5.05
CA VAL A 265 -33.89 -20.94 -5.58
C VAL A 265 -32.74 -20.48 -6.48
N LYS A 266 -32.97 -19.48 -7.34
CA LYS A 266 -31.93 -18.92 -8.21
C LYS A 266 -30.79 -18.29 -7.41
N TRP A 267 -31.11 -17.49 -6.39
CA TRP A 267 -30.10 -16.89 -5.51
C TRP A 267 -29.40 -17.94 -4.63
N GLY A 268 -30.14 -18.95 -4.13
CA GLY A 268 -29.58 -20.07 -3.37
C GLY A 268 -28.56 -20.89 -4.17
N LEU A 269 -28.81 -21.13 -5.46
CA LEU A 269 -27.87 -21.79 -6.36
C LEU A 269 -26.60 -20.95 -6.62
N ILE A 270 -26.77 -19.64 -6.85
CA ILE A 270 -25.63 -18.72 -7.01
C ILE A 270 -24.76 -18.72 -5.75
N ILE A 271 -25.40 -18.68 -4.58
CA ILE A 271 -24.73 -18.73 -3.27
C ILE A 271 -24.00 -20.07 -3.08
N TYR A 272 -24.63 -21.19 -3.44
CA TYR A 272 -24.03 -22.53 -3.33
C TYR A 272 -22.77 -22.66 -4.19
N VAL A 273 -22.85 -22.26 -5.46
CA VAL A 273 -21.72 -22.28 -6.38
C VAL A 273 -20.59 -21.38 -5.87
N TRP A 274 -20.91 -20.18 -5.39
CA TRP A 274 -19.94 -19.25 -4.80
C TRP A 274 -19.24 -19.85 -3.57
N ARG A 275 -19.99 -20.52 -2.68
CA ARG A 275 -19.44 -21.22 -1.50
C ARG A 275 -18.39 -22.25 -1.88
N GLN A 276 -18.65 -23.03 -2.92
CA GLN A 276 -17.70 -24.02 -3.43
C GLN A 276 -16.45 -23.34 -4.00
N THR A 277 -16.61 -22.22 -4.71
CA THR A 277 -15.46 -21.49 -5.28
C THR A 277 -14.57 -20.87 -4.21
N VAL A 278 -15.16 -20.32 -3.14
CA VAL A 278 -14.42 -19.74 -2.01
C VAL A 278 -13.66 -20.82 -1.23
N LYS A 279 -14.29 -21.99 -1.00
CA LYS A 279 -13.65 -23.12 -0.32
C LYS A 279 -12.44 -23.65 -1.10
N GLN A 280 -12.58 -23.80 -2.42
CA GLN A 280 -11.49 -24.18 -3.34
C GLN A 280 -10.31 -23.20 -3.28
N ARG A 281 -10.57 -21.90 -3.23
CA ARG A 281 -9.52 -20.87 -3.14
C ARG A 281 -8.80 -20.85 -1.78
N LYS A 282 -9.49 -21.15 -0.68
CA LYS A 282 -8.86 -21.30 0.65
C LYS A 282 -7.93 -22.51 0.67
N LEU A 283 -8.38 -23.66 0.16
CA LEU A 283 -7.57 -24.87 0.05
C LEU A 283 -6.32 -24.66 -0.83
N GLN A 284 -6.46 -23.94 -1.95
CA GLN A 284 -5.31 -23.58 -2.80
C GLN A 284 -4.31 -22.63 -2.09
N LYS A 285 -4.78 -21.71 -1.25
CA LYS A 285 -3.89 -20.85 -0.46
C LYS A 285 -3.14 -21.64 0.63
N GLU A 286 -3.82 -22.54 1.32
CA GLU A 286 -3.22 -23.41 2.35
C GLU A 286 -2.16 -24.34 1.73
N SER A 287 -2.44 -24.93 0.57
CA SER A 287 -1.47 -25.78 -0.15
C SER A 287 -0.22 -25.00 -0.62
N ARG A 288 -0.36 -23.73 -1.00
CA ARG A 288 0.78 -22.87 -1.38
C ARG A 288 1.62 -22.40 -0.19
N GLN A 289 1.03 -22.31 0.99
CA GLN A 289 1.74 -21.98 2.23
C GLN A 289 2.47 -23.19 2.83
N GLN A 290 2.05 -24.42 2.50
CA GLN A 290 2.75 -25.65 2.91
C GLN A 290 3.90 -26.05 1.95
N GLN A 291 3.97 -25.42 0.77
CA GLN A 291 5.03 -25.64 -0.24
C GLN A 291 6.09 -24.52 -0.26
N GLN A 292 5.99 -23.55 0.64
CA GLN A 292 6.99 -22.50 0.90
C GLN A 292 7.65 -22.74 2.24
#